data_AF-A0A969GM19-F1
#
_entry.id   AF-A0A969GM19-F1
#
_cell.length_a   1.000
_cell.length_b   1.000
_cell.length_c   1.000
_cell.angle_alpha   90.00
_cell.angle_beta   90.00
_cell.angle_gamma   90.00
#
_symmetry.space_group_name_H-M   'P 1'
#
loop_
_entity.id
_entity.type
_entity.pdbx_description
1 polymer ?
#
loop_
_entity_poly.entity_id
_entity_poly.type
_entity_poly.pdbx_seq_one_letter_code
_entity_poly.pdbx_strand_id
1 'polypeptide(L)'
;MAHSLAFLTADGELIREFGPKPAGFDKLGDDEKAMAPGPWLPTEAGAHRFVWDLRHAGAVRVLGDKTTGSAAAGPLVVPGKYLARLTVGEAVLETAFEVVNDPRVTRPRPIWKPSWSC
;
A
#
# COMPACT_ATOMS: atom_id res chain seq x y z
N MET A 1 13.06 -15.28 -7.15
CA MET A 1 12.04 -15.65 -6.17
C MET A 1 11.10 -14.47 -6.02
N ALA A 2 9.79 -14.68 -6.11
CA ALA A 2 8.82 -13.61 -5.96
C ALA A 2 8.58 -13.33 -4.48
N HIS A 3 8.72 -12.07 -4.07
CA HIS A 3 8.40 -11.61 -2.73
C HIS A 3 7.40 -10.45 -2.88
N SER A 4 6.20 -10.59 -2.36
CA SER A 4 5.24 -9.49 -2.37
C SER A 4 4.43 -9.42 -1.09
N LEU A 5 4.11 -8.20 -0.68
CA LEU A 5 3.23 -7.93 0.46
C LEU A 5 2.02 -7.15 -0.05
N ALA A 6 0.87 -7.79 -0.08
CA ALA A 6 -0.39 -7.23 -0.53
C ALA A 6 -1.31 -6.94 0.67
N PHE A 7 -1.96 -5.78 0.64
CA PHE A 7 -3.04 -5.43 1.55
C PHE A 7 -4.36 -5.50 0.79
N LEU A 8 -5.30 -6.28 1.31
CA LEU A 8 -6.60 -6.51 0.69
C LEU A 8 -7.74 -6.11 1.62
N THR A 9 -8.88 -5.75 1.05
CA THR A 9 -10.14 -5.58 1.78
C THR A 9 -10.68 -6.95 2.25
N ALA A 10 -11.66 -6.94 3.15
CA ALA A 10 -12.36 -8.17 3.56
C ALA A 10 -13.00 -8.92 2.36
N ASP A 11 -13.34 -8.21 1.29
CA ASP A 11 -13.92 -8.77 0.07
C ASP A 11 -12.86 -9.30 -0.92
N GLY A 12 -11.58 -9.20 -0.57
CA GLY A 12 -10.45 -9.64 -1.40
C GLY A 12 -10.01 -8.63 -2.46
N GLU A 13 -10.47 -7.38 -2.38
CA GLU A 13 -10.03 -6.32 -3.29
C GLU A 13 -8.64 -5.82 -2.91
N LEU A 14 -7.73 -5.74 -3.89
CA LEU A 14 -6.37 -5.27 -3.66
C LEU A 14 -6.34 -3.75 -3.42
N ILE A 15 -5.86 -3.35 -2.24
CA ILE A 15 -5.71 -1.93 -1.87
C ILE A 15 -4.35 -1.41 -2.33
N ARG A 16 -3.31 -2.20 -2.04
CA ARG A 16 -1.92 -1.87 -2.32
C ARG A 16 -1.05 -3.11 -2.27
N GLU A 17 -0.07 -3.16 -3.16
CA GLU A 17 0.96 -4.20 -3.17
C GLU A 17 2.35 -3.58 -3.11
N PHE A 18 3.24 -4.22 -2.35
CA PHE A 18 4.64 -3.84 -2.20
C PHE A 18 5.53 -4.97 -2.67
N GLY A 19 6.53 -4.63 -3.49
CA GLY A 19 7.52 -5.55 -4.03
C GLY A 19 8.94 -5.26 -3.52
N PRO A 20 9.92 -6.07 -3.93
CA PRO A 20 11.31 -5.88 -3.57
C PRO A 20 11.90 -4.63 -4.25
N LYS A 21 13.02 -4.15 -3.73
CA LYS A 21 13.76 -3.04 -4.34
C LYS A 21 14.26 -3.47 -5.73
N PRO A 22 14.01 -2.69 -6.79
CA PRO A 22 14.48 -3.05 -8.13
C PRO A 22 16.02 -3.10 -8.18
N ALA A 23 16.54 -4.09 -8.88
CA ALA A 23 17.99 -4.29 -9.00
C ALA A 23 18.63 -3.07 -9.70
N GLY A 24 19.70 -2.53 -9.11
CA GLY A 24 20.39 -1.37 -9.67
C GLY A 24 19.73 -0.02 -9.41
N PHE A 25 18.67 0.04 -8.58
CA PHE A 25 18.01 1.30 -8.20
C PHE A 25 19.00 2.38 -7.73
N ASP A 26 20.06 2.01 -6.99
CA ASP A 26 21.05 2.96 -6.49
C ASP A 26 21.86 3.64 -7.61
N LYS A 27 21.98 2.99 -8.78
CA LYS A 27 22.71 3.46 -9.97
C LYS A 27 21.83 4.27 -10.94
N LEU A 28 20.51 4.30 -10.73
CA LEU A 28 19.58 5.03 -11.58
C LEU A 28 19.71 6.54 -11.39
N GLY A 29 19.37 7.31 -12.44
CA GLY A 29 19.24 8.76 -12.35
C GLY A 29 18.08 9.17 -11.44
N ASP A 30 18.08 10.41 -10.97
CA ASP A 30 17.06 10.90 -10.02
C ASP A 30 15.63 10.81 -10.59
N ASP A 31 15.46 11.03 -11.90
CA ASP A 31 14.18 10.92 -12.60
C ASP A 31 13.66 9.46 -12.63
N GLU A 32 14.54 8.49 -12.80
CA GLU A 32 14.20 7.06 -12.81
C GLU A 32 13.89 6.56 -11.39
N LYS A 33 14.66 7.02 -10.39
CA LYS A 33 14.40 6.74 -8.96
C LYS A 33 13.04 7.27 -8.53
N ALA A 34 12.63 8.43 -9.06
CA ALA A 34 11.33 9.02 -8.79
C ALA A 34 10.17 8.16 -9.30
N MET A 35 10.38 7.27 -10.27
CA MET A 35 9.33 6.41 -10.83
C MET A 35 8.99 5.21 -9.93
N ALA A 36 9.93 4.76 -9.11
CA ALA A 36 9.73 3.66 -8.16
C ALA A 36 10.03 4.10 -6.71
N PRO A 37 9.33 5.12 -6.18
CA PRO A 37 9.54 5.55 -4.81
C PRO A 37 9.13 4.40 -3.88
N GLY A 38 9.96 4.10 -2.88
CA GLY A 38 9.64 3.13 -1.85
C GLY A 38 8.33 3.46 -1.11
N PRO A 39 7.90 2.60 -0.16
CA PRO A 39 8.70 1.59 0.52
C PRO A 39 8.81 0.26 -0.24
N TRP A 40 9.99 -0.38 -0.15
CA TRP A 40 10.23 -1.72 -0.71
C TRP A 40 10.24 -2.78 0.38
N LEU A 41 9.86 -3.99 0.00
CA LEU A 41 9.95 -5.15 0.88
C LEU A 41 11.42 -5.60 0.99
N PRO A 42 12.01 -5.65 2.19
CA PRO A 42 13.34 -6.23 2.38
C PRO A 42 13.27 -7.75 2.11
N THR A 43 14.29 -8.26 1.42
CA THR A 43 14.39 -9.68 1.04
C THR A 43 15.63 -10.36 1.64
N GLU A 44 16.29 -9.71 2.58
CA GLU A 44 17.48 -10.23 3.28
C GLU A 44 17.09 -11.29 4.31
N ALA A 45 18.01 -12.16 4.73
CA ALA A 45 17.68 -13.12 5.79
C ALA A 45 17.57 -12.40 7.16
N GLY A 46 16.44 -12.53 7.84
CA GLY A 46 16.26 -12.01 9.20
C GLY A 46 14.82 -11.61 9.54
N ALA A 47 14.68 -10.91 10.66
CA ALA A 47 13.40 -10.32 11.06
C ALA A 47 13.18 -8.99 10.32
N HIS A 48 12.01 -8.84 9.70
CA HIS A 48 11.66 -7.62 8.96
C HIS A 48 10.52 -6.87 9.65
N ARG A 49 10.57 -5.53 9.53
CA ARG A 49 9.47 -4.64 9.91
C ARG A 49 9.05 -3.85 8.69
N PHE A 50 7.77 -3.94 8.35
CA PHE A 50 7.17 -3.14 7.29
C PHE A 50 6.09 -2.24 7.88
N VAL A 51 6.08 -0.96 7.47
CA VAL A 51 5.12 0.03 7.94
C VAL A 51 4.31 0.50 6.75
N TRP A 52 3.01 0.24 6.78
CA TRP A 52 2.06 0.74 5.79
C TRP A 52 1.39 2.02 6.31
N ASP A 53 1.26 3.00 5.43
CA ASP A 53 0.66 4.31 5.69
C ASP A 53 -0.88 4.30 5.69
N LEU A 54 -1.50 3.13 5.59
CA LEU A 54 -2.95 2.93 5.47
C LEU A 54 -3.56 3.66 4.27
N ARG A 55 -2.79 3.82 3.19
CA ARG A 55 -3.26 4.45 1.94
C ARG A 55 -3.36 3.45 0.81
N HIS A 56 -4.37 3.65 -0.03
CA HIS A 56 -4.46 3.02 -1.34
C HIS A 56 -3.25 3.36 -2.21
N ALA A 57 -3.00 2.54 -3.23
CA ALA A 57 -2.05 2.88 -4.27
C ALA A 57 -2.38 4.26 -4.87
N GLY A 58 -1.39 5.15 -4.91
CA GLY A 58 -1.53 6.44 -5.58
C GLY A 58 -1.44 6.32 -7.09
N ALA A 59 -1.50 7.45 -7.79
CA ALA A 59 -1.41 7.47 -9.24
C ALA A 59 -0.06 6.91 -9.72
N VAL A 60 -0.10 6.06 -10.75
CA VAL A 60 1.12 5.57 -11.42
C VAL A 60 1.84 6.76 -12.06
N ARG A 61 3.11 6.98 -11.70
CA ARG A 61 3.91 8.08 -12.26
C ARG A 61 4.29 7.73 -13.70
N VAL A 62 4.05 8.66 -14.62
CA VAL A 62 4.45 8.54 -16.03
C VAL A 62 5.73 9.34 -16.25
N LEU A 63 6.69 8.75 -16.96
CA LEU A 63 7.99 9.37 -17.25
C LEU A 63 7.80 10.67 -18.06
N GLY A 64 8.27 11.80 -17.52
CA GLY A 64 8.20 13.12 -18.17
C GLY A 64 7.15 14.09 -17.62
N ASP A 65 6.21 13.63 -16.78
CA ASP A 65 5.21 14.50 -16.16
C ASP A 65 5.57 14.87 -14.70
N LYS A 66 6.06 16.11 -14.52
CA LYS A 66 6.47 16.67 -13.23
C LYS A 66 5.28 17.12 -12.35
N THR A 67 4.04 17.06 -12.83
CA THR A 67 2.86 17.47 -12.04
C THR A 67 2.40 16.41 -11.02
N THR A 68 2.87 15.17 -11.17
CA THR A 68 2.44 14.01 -10.34
C THR A 68 3.25 13.83 -9.04
N GLY A 69 4.12 14.80 -8.68
CA GLY A 69 4.97 14.71 -7.49
C GLY A 69 4.21 14.57 -6.16
N SER A 70 3.00 15.12 -6.07
CA SER A 70 2.10 15.04 -4.91
C SER A 70 0.96 14.01 -5.05
N ALA A 71 0.80 13.38 -6.22
CA ALA A 71 -0.31 12.46 -6.50
C ALA A 71 0.03 10.97 -6.23
N ALA A 72 1.21 10.71 -5.67
CA ALA A 72 1.69 9.36 -5.38
C ALA A 72 1.05 8.72 -4.12
N ALA A 73 0.35 9.50 -3.31
CA ALA A 73 -0.32 9.00 -2.10
C ALA A 73 -1.83 8.89 -2.36
N GLY A 74 -2.35 7.66 -2.41
CA GLY A 74 -3.78 7.41 -2.57
C GLY A 74 -4.60 7.86 -1.34
N PRO A 75 -5.93 7.79 -1.45
CA PRO A 75 -6.83 8.05 -0.32
C PRO A 75 -6.50 7.11 0.86
N LEU A 76 -6.82 7.56 2.08
CA LEU A 76 -6.77 6.72 3.26
C LEU A 76 -7.85 5.63 3.16
N VAL A 77 -7.51 4.43 3.65
CA VAL A 77 -8.50 3.37 3.83
C VAL A 77 -9.52 3.77 4.89
N VAL A 78 -10.74 3.28 4.74
CA VAL A 78 -11.78 3.44 5.75
C VAL A 78 -11.53 2.50 6.93
N PRO A 79 -11.99 2.82 8.15
CA PRO A 79 -11.98 1.85 9.25
C PRO A 79 -12.77 0.60 8.87
N GLY A 80 -12.21 -0.59 9.12
CA GLY A 80 -12.79 -1.86 8.69
C GLY A 80 -11.84 -3.04 8.83
N LYS A 81 -12.27 -4.20 8.34
CA LYS A 81 -11.47 -5.43 8.34
C LYS A 81 -10.67 -5.56 7.05
N TYR A 82 -9.41 -5.95 7.21
CA TYR A 82 -8.44 -6.05 6.12
C TYR A 82 -7.61 -7.33 6.27
N LEU A 83 -6.99 -7.73 5.17
CA LEU A 83 -6.12 -8.88 5.08
C LEU A 83 -4.74 -8.44 4.61
N ALA A 84 -3.70 -8.83 5.33
CA ALA A 84 -2.32 -8.73 4.88
C ALA A 84 -1.89 -10.09 4.32
N ARG A 85 -1.52 -10.13 3.05
CA ARG A 85 -1.03 -11.32 2.35
C ARG A 85 0.44 -11.14 2.02
N LEU A 86 1.29 -11.98 2.60
CA LEU A 86 2.72 -12.05 2.32
C LEU A 86 2.99 -13.29 1.47
N THR A 87 3.52 -13.08 0.27
CA THR A 87 3.94 -14.14 -0.65
C THR A 87 5.46 -14.20 -0.67
N VAL A 88 6.05 -15.36 -0.35
CA VAL A 88 7.48 -15.62 -0.36
C VAL A 88 7.74 -16.92 -1.11
N GLY A 89 8.11 -16.81 -2.39
CA GLY A 89 8.23 -17.97 -3.26
C GLY A 89 6.89 -18.67 -3.44
N GLU A 90 6.78 -19.90 -2.95
CA GLU A 90 5.55 -20.71 -2.98
C GLU A 90 4.70 -20.56 -1.70
N ALA A 91 5.27 -19.99 -0.63
CA ALA A 91 4.57 -19.79 0.62
C ALA A 91 3.70 -18.53 0.58
N VAL A 92 2.43 -18.67 0.94
CA VAL A 92 1.50 -17.55 1.12
C VAL A 92 1.06 -17.53 2.57
N LEU A 93 1.31 -16.42 3.25
CA LEU A 93 0.85 -16.17 4.61
C LEU A 93 -0.20 -15.07 4.58
N GLU A 94 -1.35 -15.32 5.21
CA GLU A 94 -2.42 -14.35 5.33
C GLU A 94 -2.71 -14.06 6.79
N THR A 95 -2.96 -12.79 7.10
CA THR A 95 -3.32 -12.36 8.45
C THR A 95 -4.40 -11.30 8.38
N ALA A 96 -5.51 -11.57 9.06
CA ALA A 96 -6.60 -10.61 9.21
C ALA A 96 -6.29 -9.61 10.31
N PHE A 97 -6.61 -8.34 10.07
CA PHE A 97 -6.49 -7.27 11.05
C PHE A 97 -7.62 -6.25 10.86
N GLU A 98 -7.85 -5.45 11.89
CA GLU A 98 -8.89 -4.40 11.88
C GLU A 98 -8.23 -3.03 11.98
N VAL A 99 -8.61 -2.14 11.06
CA VAL A 99 -8.25 -0.73 11.11
C VAL A 99 -9.37 0.00 11.85
N VAL A 100 -9.05 0.54 13.01
CA VAL A 100 -9.97 1.35 13.82
C VAL A 100 -9.69 2.83 13.63
N ASN A 101 -10.70 3.67 13.84
CA ASN A 101 -10.50 5.12 13.86
C ASN A 101 -9.66 5.54 15.08
N ASP A 102 -8.96 6.67 14.97
CA ASP A 102 -8.21 7.23 16.11
C ASP A 102 -9.19 7.54 17.28
N PRO A 103 -8.99 6.94 18.46
CA PRO A 103 -9.90 7.09 19.60
C PRO A 103 -9.95 8.53 20.14
N ARG A 104 -9.00 9.40 19.78
CA ARG A 104 -8.98 10.82 20.19
C ARG A 104 -9.93 11.67 19.34
N VAL A 105 -10.46 11.14 18.25
CA VAL A 105 -11.39 11.86 17.37
C VAL A 105 -12.81 11.72 17.92
N THR A 106 -13.26 12.73 18.69
CA THR A 106 -14.61 12.78 19.29
C THR A 106 -15.75 12.90 18.26
N ARG A 107 -15.44 13.26 17.01
CA ARG A 107 -16.40 13.29 15.89
C ARG A 107 -15.82 12.56 14.67
N PRO A 108 -15.98 11.23 14.55
CA PRO A 108 -15.66 10.54 13.32
C PRO A 108 -16.40 11.21 12.15
N ARG A 109 -15.75 11.40 10.99
CA ARG A 109 -16.51 11.76 9.79
C ARG A 109 -17.56 10.67 9.56
N PRO A 110 -18.82 11.02 9.26
CA PRO A 110 -19.81 10.02 8.92
C PRO A 110 -19.31 9.23 7.71
N ILE A 111 -19.27 7.90 7.83
CA ILE A 111 -19.09 7.00 6.69
C ILE A 111 -20.31 7.25 5.80
N TRP A 112 -20.11 8.01 4.71
CA TRP A 112 -21.17 8.30 3.75
C TRP A 112 -21.60 6.98 3.10
N LYS A 113 -22.75 6.46 3.51
CA LYS A 113 -23.45 5.38 2.81
C LYS A 113 -24.41 6.04 1.83
N PRO A 114 -24.17 5.94 0.50
CA PRO A 114 -25.16 6.37 -0.46
C PRO A 114 -26.42 5.51 -0.29
N SER A 115 -27.47 6.06 0.34
CA SER A 115 -28.82 5.50 0.29
C SER A 115 -29.52 6.02 -0.95
N TRP A 116 -29.09 5.57 -2.12
CA TRP A 116 -29.88 5.77 -3.34
C TRP A 116 -30.68 4.50 -3.57
N SER A 117 -31.90 4.48 -3.04
CA SER A 117 -32.97 3.62 -3.54
C SER A 117 -33.92 4.54 -4.31
N CYS A 118 -33.97 4.34 -5.63
CA CYS A 118 -35.06 4.81 -6.47
C CYS A 118 -36.24 3.85 -6.28
#